data_AF-A0A3C1ELV7-F1
#
_entry.id   AF-A0A3C1ELV7-F1
#
_cell.length_a   1.000
_cell.length_b   1.000
_cell.length_c   1.000
_cell.angle_alpha   90.00
_cell.angle_beta   90.00
_cell.angle_gamma   90.00
#
_symmetry.space_group_name_H-M   'P 1'
#
loop_
_entity.id
_entity.type
_entity.pdbx_description
1 polymer ?
#
loop_
_entity_poly.entity_id
_entity_poly.type
_entity_poly.pdbx_seq_one_letter_code
_entity_poly.pdbx_strand_id
1 'polypeptide(L)'
;MGLCASGARAQPLAPVASASTATAVNLSAYLGNNLPRGRGPWVLGEVLFFSSNRLVSEYTWREAVRGNRGALYSNADIESDIERLMGLKKFDKVEAELYEIPGTPVPREFEGVAASTSQVRLVFSVVEKVVSETTTKPKAQAPPAALSGVVLTPTAYRGAGRYTTPGMGLDINAAYFIGRLYGKNDFANAPRKVNYIDRLGVWLLTADGKMQIQSETWLRPAISAGGQAAALLRDSPQPQLQDPNTTLTVKASDKSTKILTDGYIVASKKFGPARTSLGLMQGTMGDLVASLSEFLTPEALRFYAGKPNQRVTSRTVPFASVLFLPRPEYPLAVEVMKFNGSPLNPWLVNFKIGYFLKLNFDVAFLKYQGGYDVLGVLQFRYNHFPQR
;
A
#
# COMPACT_ATOMS: atom_id res chain seq x y z
N MET A 1 -18.31 -63.36 22.40
CA MET A 1 -18.05 -62.53 21.21
C MET A 1 -16.78 -61.72 21.47
N GLY A 2 -15.64 -62.18 20.96
CA GLY A 2 -14.36 -61.48 21.09
C GLY A 2 -14.04 -60.72 19.80
N LEU A 3 -13.75 -59.43 19.91
CA LEU A 3 -13.32 -58.57 18.82
C LEU A 3 -11.80 -58.42 18.87
N CYS A 4 -11.12 -59.04 17.90
CA CYS A 4 -9.70 -58.85 17.64
C CYS A 4 -9.48 -57.55 16.85
N ALA A 5 -8.58 -56.68 17.31
CA ALA A 5 -8.11 -55.51 16.57
C ALA A 5 -6.85 -55.89 15.76
N SER A 6 -6.89 -55.75 14.42
CA SER A 6 -5.71 -55.92 13.56
C SER A 6 -4.92 -54.62 13.46
N GLY A 7 -3.65 -54.65 13.87
CA GLY A 7 -2.72 -53.54 13.68
C GLY A 7 -2.20 -53.47 12.24
N ALA A 8 -2.43 -52.35 11.56
CA ALA A 8 -1.80 -52.05 10.27
C ALA A 8 -0.40 -51.45 10.51
N ARG A 9 0.62 -52.09 9.94
CA ARG A 9 2.04 -51.69 10.02
C ARG A 9 2.36 -50.81 8.81
N ALA A 10 2.77 -49.56 9.02
CA ALA A 10 3.18 -48.65 7.95
C ALA A 10 4.57 -49.04 7.39
N GLN A 11 4.68 -49.15 6.06
CA GLN A 11 5.95 -49.29 5.36
C GLN A 11 6.63 -47.92 5.17
N PRO A 12 7.97 -47.83 5.25
CA PRO A 12 8.70 -46.61 4.97
C PRO A 12 8.84 -46.38 3.45
N LEU A 13 8.45 -45.19 2.98
CA LEU A 13 8.66 -44.74 1.60
C LEU A 13 10.11 -44.29 1.42
N ALA A 14 10.78 -44.82 0.40
CA ALA A 14 12.10 -44.38 -0.03
C ALA A 14 12.05 -43.00 -0.73
N PRO A 15 13.09 -42.16 -0.62
CA PRO A 15 13.10 -40.84 -1.23
C PRO A 15 13.29 -40.95 -2.76
N VAL A 16 12.35 -40.38 -3.51
CA VAL A 16 12.47 -40.17 -4.96
C VAL A 16 13.30 -38.92 -5.19
N ALA A 17 14.49 -39.07 -5.77
CA ALA A 17 15.33 -37.97 -6.20
C ALA A 17 14.77 -37.37 -7.51
N SER A 18 14.11 -36.22 -7.41
CA SER A 18 13.73 -35.42 -8.59
C SER A 18 14.93 -34.58 -9.04
N ALA A 19 15.63 -35.04 -10.07
CA ALA A 19 16.62 -34.24 -10.78
C ALA A 19 15.91 -33.25 -11.72
N SER A 20 15.76 -32.01 -11.29
CA SER A 20 15.29 -30.92 -12.15
C SER A 20 16.47 -30.38 -12.97
N THR A 21 16.58 -30.80 -14.23
CA THR A 21 17.44 -30.14 -15.22
C THR A 21 16.83 -28.80 -15.60
N ALA A 22 17.23 -27.74 -14.89
CA ALA A 22 16.93 -26.37 -15.31
C ALA A 22 17.74 -26.05 -16.58
N THR A 23 17.04 -25.88 -17.70
CA THR A 23 17.59 -25.29 -18.93
C THR A 23 18.17 -23.91 -18.63
N ALA A 24 19.45 -23.71 -18.96
CA ALA A 24 20.12 -22.43 -18.79
C ALA A 24 19.40 -21.33 -19.59
N VAL A 25 18.88 -20.32 -18.88
CA VAL A 25 18.24 -19.16 -19.50
C VAL A 25 19.32 -18.34 -20.22
N ASN A 26 19.14 -18.09 -21.51
CA ASN A 26 20.06 -17.24 -22.28
C ASN A 26 19.88 -15.76 -21.88
N LEU A 27 20.61 -15.34 -20.86
CA LEU A 27 20.58 -13.98 -20.30
C LEU A 27 20.99 -12.88 -21.29
N SER A 28 21.73 -13.23 -22.36
CA SER A 28 22.19 -12.26 -23.36
C SER A 28 21.05 -11.57 -24.10
N ALA A 29 19.95 -12.28 -24.37
CA ALA A 29 18.78 -11.73 -25.05
C ALA A 29 18.05 -10.66 -24.21
N TYR A 30 18.18 -10.73 -22.87
CA TYR A 30 17.57 -9.78 -21.96
C TYR A 30 18.51 -8.64 -21.56
N LEU A 31 19.80 -8.94 -21.39
CA LEU A 31 20.78 -7.97 -20.90
C LEU A 31 21.33 -7.06 -21.99
N GLY A 32 21.37 -7.50 -23.25
CA GLY A 32 21.96 -6.74 -24.37
C GLY A 32 23.39 -7.18 -24.68
N ASN A 33 24.10 -6.38 -25.48
CA ASN A 33 25.49 -6.66 -25.86
C ASN A 33 26.43 -6.25 -24.73
N ASN A 34 27.30 -7.16 -24.28
CA ASN A 34 28.30 -6.85 -23.25
C ASN A 34 29.32 -5.83 -23.77
N LEU A 35 29.59 -4.78 -22.99
CA LEU A 35 30.50 -3.70 -23.31
C LEU A 35 31.76 -3.75 -22.42
N PRO A 36 32.96 -3.56 -22.99
CA PRO A 36 34.19 -3.55 -22.22
C PRO A 36 34.29 -2.30 -21.33
N ARG A 37 34.61 -2.52 -20.04
CA ARG A 37 34.80 -1.46 -19.03
C ARG A 37 35.94 -0.48 -19.36
N GLY A 38 36.89 -0.85 -20.20
CA GLY A 38 38.02 0.02 -20.56
C GLY A 38 37.66 1.20 -21.46
N ARG A 39 36.46 1.24 -22.06
CA ARG A 39 36.10 2.24 -23.08
C ARG A 39 35.44 3.52 -22.55
N GLY A 40 34.94 3.52 -21.31
CA GLY A 40 34.09 4.58 -20.76
C GLY A 40 34.68 6.00 -20.85
N PRO A 41 33.87 7.04 -20.56
CA PRO A 41 32.65 6.99 -19.75
C PRO A 41 31.38 6.61 -20.52
N TRP A 42 30.33 6.20 -19.82
CA TRP A 42 29.03 5.83 -20.41
C TRP A 42 27.89 6.60 -19.77
N VAL A 43 26.78 6.75 -20.49
CA VAL A 43 25.54 7.25 -19.89
C VAL A 43 24.70 6.08 -19.41
N LEU A 44 24.44 6.01 -18.10
CA LEU A 44 23.66 4.93 -17.51
C LEU A 44 22.18 5.06 -17.89
N GLY A 45 21.61 4.08 -18.57
CA GLY A 45 20.16 3.96 -18.74
C GLY A 45 19.49 3.28 -17.56
N GLU A 46 20.18 2.33 -16.92
CA GLU A 46 19.69 1.65 -15.73
C GLU A 46 20.81 0.98 -14.93
N VAL A 47 20.51 0.68 -13.66
CA VAL A 47 21.39 -0.05 -12.75
C VAL A 47 20.61 -1.20 -12.13
N LEU A 48 21.11 -2.42 -12.35
CA LEU A 48 20.52 -3.67 -11.89
C LEU A 48 21.44 -4.39 -10.91
N PHE A 49 20.84 -5.19 -10.04
CA PHE A 49 21.55 -5.99 -9.04
C PHE A 49 21.05 -7.43 -9.11
N PHE A 50 21.97 -8.37 -9.25
CA PHE A 50 21.68 -9.80 -9.23
C PHE A 50 22.37 -10.45 -8.03
N SER A 51 21.55 -11.06 -7.18
CA SER A 51 21.99 -11.86 -6.03
C SER A 51 21.30 -13.22 -6.10
N SER A 52 22.05 -14.29 -5.88
CA SER A 52 21.52 -15.66 -5.84
C SER A 52 20.67 -15.92 -4.60
N ASN A 53 20.96 -15.26 -3.47
CA ASN A 53 20.36 -15.56 -2.16
C ASN A 53 19.46 -14.45 -1.58
N ARG A 54 19.47 -13.24 -2.17
CA ARG A 54 18.61 -12.09 -1.81
C ARG A 54 18.55 -11.77 -0.29
N LEU A 55 19.65 -11.90 0.43
CA LEU A 55 19.75 -11.54 1.86
C LEU A 55 19.73 -10.03 2.08
N VAL A 56 20.12 -9.25 1.06
CA VAL A 56 20.15 -7.79 1.13
C VAL A 56 19.02 -7.19 0.29
N SER A 57 18.26 -6.26 0.88
CA SER A 57 17.19 -5.56 0.16
C SER A 57 17.76 -4.68 -0.96
N GLU A 58 17.03 -4.57 -2.07
CA GLU A 58 17.39 -3.70 -3.19
C GLU A 58 17.57 -2.23 -2.76
N TYR A 59 16.84 -1.80 -1.73
CA TYR A 59 16.98 -0.46 -1.14
C TYR A 59 18.40 -0.22 -0.62
N THR A 60 18.97 -1.20 0.10
CA THR A 60 20.32 -1.12 0.64
C THR A 60 21.37 -1.03 -0.48
N TRP A 61 21.17 -1.77 -1.57
CA TRP A 61 22.07 -1.70 -2.74
C TRP A 61 22.05 -0.32 -3.39
N ARG A 62 20.85 0.24 -3.60
CA ARG A 62 20.66 1.55 -4.22
C ARG A 62 21.14 2.72 -3.36
N GLU A 63 21.27 2.53 -2.05
CA GLU A 63 21.82 3.56 -1.15
C GLU A 63 23.36 3.60 -1.18
N ALA A 64 24.01 2.45 -1.44
CA ALA A 64 25.46 2.36 -1.48
C ALA A 64 26.07 2.83 -2.81
N VAL A 65 25.35 2.63 -3.92
CA VAL A 65 25.79 2.92 -5.30
C VAL A 65 25.38 4.35 -5.70
N ARG A 66 26.31 5.11 -6.28
CA ARG A 66 26.10 6.46 -6.85
C ARG A 66 25.50 6.44 -8.25
N GLY A 67 25.63 5.33 -8.98
CA GLY A 67 25.09 5.17 -10.33
C GLY A 67 23.61 5.50 -10.43
N ASN A 68 23.29 6.57 -11.16
CA ASN A 68 21.93 7.03 -11.44
C ASN A 68 21.66 7.02 -12.94
N ARG A 69 20.41 6.79 -13.32
CA ARG A 69 19.97 6.90 -14.71
C ARG A 69 20.22 8.31 -15.25
N GLY A 70 20.70 8.40 -16.48
CA GLY A 70 21.05 9.64 -17.18
C GLY A 70 22.41 10.22 -16.79
N ALA A 71 23.09 9.67 -15.77
CA ALA A 71 24.40 10.17 -15.38
C ALA A 71 25.50 9.63 -16.29
N LEU A 72 26.47 10.50 -16.60
CA LEU A 72 27.75 10.09 -17.16
C LEU A 72 28.55 9.39 -16.07
N TYR A 73 29.08 8.22 -16.38
CA TYR A 73 29.61 7.29 -15.39
C TYR A 73 30.88 6.65 -15.91
N SER A 74 31.96 6.77 -15.15
CA SER A 74 33.29 6.31 -15.55
C SER A 74 33.64 4.96 -14.95
N ASN A 75 34.74 4.35 -15.40
CA ASN A 75 35.23 3.13 -14.78
C ASN A 75 35.65 3.34 -13.32
N ALA A 76 36.15 4.53 -12.97
CA ALA A 76 36.51 4.87 -11.60
C ALA A 76 35.28 4.95 -10.67
N ASP A 77 34.14 5.40 -11.19
CA ASP A 77 32.88 5.42 -10.44
C ASP A 77 32.38 3.99 -10.16
N ILE A 78 32.46 3.10 -11.16
CA ILE A 78 32.11 1.68 -11.00
C ILE A 78 32.99 1.05 -9.91
N GLU A 79 34.30 1.24 -9.95
CA GLU A 79 35.21 0.70 -8.92
C GLU A 79 34.89 1.26 -7.53
N SER A 80 34.62 2.56 -7.40
CA SER A 80 34.23 3.16 -6.12
C SER A 80 32.92 2.57 -5.58
N ASP A 81 31.96 2.27 -6.45
CA ASP A 81 30.69 1.67 -6.05
C ASP A 81 30.85 0.17 -5.69
N ILE A 82 31.74 -0.57 -6.37
CA ILE A 82 32.15 -1.93 -5.96
C ILE A 82 32.76 -1.89 -4.56
N GLU A 83 33.70 -0.98 -4.30
CA GLU A 83 34.33 -0.81 -2.98
C GLU A 83 33.31 -0.50 -1.89
N ARG A 84 32.34 0.38 -2.16
CA ARG A 84 31.28 0.69 -1.18
C ARG A 84 30.37 -0.49 -0.92
N LEU A 85 30.00 -1.25 -1.95
CA LEU A 85 29.22 -2.47 -1.80
C LEU A 85 30.00 -3.49 -0.96
N MET A 86 31.28 -3.73 -1.24
CA MET A 86 32.16 -4.59 -0.44
C MET A 86 32.30 -4.06 1.00
N GLY A 87 32.33 -2.75 1.19
CA GLY A 87 32.36 -2.07 2.50
C GLY A 87 31.16 -2.35 3.40
N LEU A 88 30.04 -2.83 2.85
CA LEU A 88 28.88 -3.29 3.63
C LEU A 88 29.17 -4.59 4.40
N LYS A 89 30.26 -5.31 4.08
CA LYS A 89 30.67 -6.60 4.69
C LYS A 89 29.60 -7.70 4.61
N LYS A 90 28.69 -7.59 3.65
CA LYS A 90 27.60 -8.57 3.38
C LYS A 90 27.86 -9.44 2.15
N PHE A 91 28.92 -9.15 1.39
CA PHE A 91 29.24 -9.84 0.14
C PHE A 91 30.66 -10.38 0.21
N ASP A 92 30.83 -11.60 -0.32
CA ASP A 92 32.15 -12.19 -0.56
C ASP A 92 32.72 -11.70 -1.89
N LYS A 93 31.85 -11.41 -2.86
CA LYS A 93 32.24 -10.94 -4.20
C LYS A 93 31.21 -9.97 -4.75
N VAL A 94 31.68 -8.93 -5.43
CA VAL A 94 30.87 -7.99 -6.21
C VAL A 94 31.56 -7.82 -7.56
N GLU A 95 30.85 -8.12 -8.64
CA GLU A 95 31.31 -7.93 -10.01
C GLU A 95 30.38 -6.95 -10.72
N ALA A 96 30.93 -6.12 -11.60
CA ALA A 96 30.17 -5.16 -12.38
C ALA A 96 30.40 -5.42 -13.88
N GLU A 97 29.30 -5.49 -14.61
CA GLU A 97 29.29 -5.67 -16.06
C GLU A 97 28.43 -4.60 -16.71
N LEU A 98 28.78 -4.24 -17.95
CA LEU A 98 28.06 -3.23 -18.72
C LEU A 98 27.43 -3.89 -19.93
N TYR A 99 26.20 -3.50 -20.22
CA TYR A 99 25.49 -3.96 -21.39
C TYR A 99 24.88 -2.79 -22.14
N GLU A 100 24.94 -2.81 -23.46
CA GLU A 100 24.24 -1.84 -24.28
C GLU A 100 22.72 -2.04 -24.19
N ILE A 101 21.94 -0.95 -24.12
CA ILE A 101 20.48 -0.99 -24.21
C ILE A 101 20.07 -0.64 -25.64
N PRO A 102 19.68 -1.62 -26.48
CA PRO A 102 19.37 -1.36 -27.88
C PRO A 102 18.24 -0.34 -28.04
N GLY A 103 18.41 0.60 -28.98
CA GLY A 103 17.37 1.59 -29.32
C GLY A 103 17.20 2.73 -28.30
N THR A 104 18.06 2.83 -27.29
CA THR A 104 18.03 3.93 -26.31
C THR A 104 19.24 4.86 -26.53
N PRO A 105 19.13 5.92 -27.34
CA PRO A 105 20.28 6.78 -27.65
C PRO A 105 20.76 7.55 -26.42
N VAL A 106 22.05 7.87 -26.43
CA VAL A 106 22.65 8.80 -25.45
C VAL A 106 22.03 10.20 -25.60
N PRO A 107 21.76 10.93 -24.50
CA PRO A 107 21.32 12.33 -24.57
C PRO A 107 22.32 13.22 -25.34
N ARG A 108 21.83 14.20 -26.08
CA ARG A 108 22.63 15.03 -27.01
C ARG A 108 23.82 15.71 -26.33
N GLU A 109 23.66 16.11 -25.08
CA GLU A 109 24.69 16.73 -24.25
C GLU A 109 25.90 15.82 -23.96
N PHE A 110 25.76 14.50 -24.13
CA PHE A 110 26.80 13.51 -23.86
C PHE A 110 27.30 12.77 -25.11
N GLU A 111 26.74 13.02 -26.29
CA GLU A 111 27.12 12.33 -27.56
C GLU A 111 28.62 12.46 -27.87
N GLY A 112 29.25 13.59 -27.50
CA GLY A 112 30.69 13.83 -27.74
C GLY A 112 31.64 13.26 -26.68
N VAL A 113 31.13 12.75 -25.56
CA VAL A 113 31.95 12.28 -24.42
C VAL A 113 31.69 10.81 -24.11
N ALA A 114 30.48 10.31 -24.40
CA ALA A 114 30.10 8.93 -24.13
C ALA A 114 30.81 7.96 -25.10
N ALA A 115 31.25 6.83 -24.54
CA ALA A 115 31.92 5.76 -25.27
C ALA A 115 30.99 4.91 -26.16
N SER A 116 29.68 5.15 -26.08
CA SER A 116 28.63 4.40 -26.77
C SER A 116 27.60 5.38 -27.32
N THR A 117 27.01 5.06 -28.47
CA THR A 117 25.88 5.82 -29.04
C THR A 117 24.56 5.54 -28.33
N SER A 118 24.50 4.43 -27.58
CA SER A 118 23.34 4.03 -26.79
C SER A 118 23.66 4.10 -25.29
N GLN A 119 22.65 4.38 -24.48
CA GLN A 119 22.74 4.28 -23.01
C GLN A 119 23.05 2.83 -22.60
N VAL A 120 23.69 2.68 -21.44
CA VAL A 120 24.17 1.38 -20.95
C VAL A 120 23.46 0.96 -19.67
N ARG A 121 23.30 -0.34 -19.51
CA ARG A 121 22.85 -1.03 -18.31
C ARG A 121 24.06 -1.47 -17.51
N LEU A 122 24.18 -0.99 -16.28
CA LEU A 122 25.18 -1.44 -15.32
C LEU A 122 24.60 -2.54 -14.46
N VAL A 123 25.22 -3.71 -14.47
CA VAL A 123 24.77 -4.90 -13.75
C VAL A 123 25.78 -5.26 -12.67
N PHE A 124 25.36 -5.22 -11.42
CA PHE A 124 26.14 -5.73 -10.30
C PHE A 124 25.72 -7.16 -9.99
N SER A 125 26.64 -8.11 -10.21
CA SER A 125 26.50 -9.51 -9.80
C SER A 125 27.19 -9.70 -8.46
N VAL A 126 26.42 -10.05 -7.42
CA VAL A 126 26.94 -10.17 -6.05
C VAL A 126 26.83 -11.60 -5.53
N VAL A 127 27.89 -12.06 -4.88
CA VAL A 127 27.91 -13.29 -4.08
C VAL A 127 27.81 -12.86 -2.62
N GLU A 128 26.66 -13.08 -2.02
CA GLU A 128 26.43 -12.77 -0.63
C GLU A 128 27.23 -13.69 0.28
N LYS A 129 27.80 -13.11 1.34
CA LYS A 129 28.54 -13.85 2.35
C LYS A 129 27.59 -14.82 3.03
N VAL A 130 27.85 -16.11 2.89
CA VAL A 130 27.09 -17.15 3.59
C VAL A 130 27.49 -17.07 5.07
N VAL A 131 26.75 -16.26 5.83
CA VAL A 131 26.87 -16.26 7.28
C VAL A 131 26.42 -17.66 7.73
N SER A 132 27.40 -18.49 8.12
CA SER A 132 27.15 -19.81 8.71
C SER A 132 26.63 -19.63 10.13
N GLU A 133 25.48 -18.98 10.25
CA GLU A 133 24.68 -18.99 11.47
C GLU A 133 23.48 -19.89 11.20
N THR A 134 23.44 -21.00 11.93
CA THR A 134 22.23 -21.74 12.26
C THR A 134 21.17 -20.78 12.79
N THR A 135 20.39 -20.11 11.93
CA THR A 135 18.97 -19.77 12.14
C THR A 135 18.37 -19.00 10.95
N THR A 136 17.15 -19.39 10.63
CA THR A 136 16.11 -18.67 9.88
C THR A 136 16.33 -18.40 8.39
N LYS A 137 15.54 -19.12 7.57
CA LYS A 137 15.14 -18.74 6.21
C LYS A 137 15.04 -17.21 6.08
N PRO A 138 15.49 -16.60 4.98
CA PRO A 138 15.31 -15.17 4.76
C PRO A 138 13.82 -14.86 4.92
N LYS A 139 13.49 -14.15 6.01
CA LYS A 139 12.14 -13.61 6.19
C LYS A 139 11.93 -12.72 4.98
N ALA A 140 10.94 -13.05 4.16
CA ALA A 140 10.43 -12.14 3.14
C ALA A 140 10.27 -10.77 3.81
N GLN A 141 11.14 -9.83 3.47
CA GLN A 141 11.17 -8.53 4.10
C GLN A 141 9.98 -7.77 3.53
N ALA A 142 8.91 -7.66 4.33
CA ALA A 142 7.74 -6.91 3.91
C ALA A 142 8.16 -5.47 3.58
N PRO A 143 7.70 -4.89 2.47
CA PRO A 143 8.01 -3.52 2.14
C PRO A 143 7.60 -2.62 3.32
N PRO A 144 8.43 -1.60 3.66
CA PRO A 144 8.15 -0.73 4.80
C PRO A 144 6.76 -0.10 4.64
N ALA A 145 6.04 0.04 5.76
CA ALA A 145 4.70 0.60 5.75
C ALA A 145 4.66 1.95 5.01
N ALA A 146 3.73 2.06 4.06
CA ALA A 146 3.42 3.29 3.33
C ALA A 146 3.12 4.42 4.33
N LEU A 147 4.02 5.41 4.44
CA LEU A 147 3.84 6.55 5.35
C LEU A 147 2.88 7.62 4.82
N SER A 148 2.52 7.55 3.54
CA SER A 148 1.79 8.60 2.81
C SER A 148 0.29 8.66 3.08
N GLY A 149 -0.26 7.61 3.69
CA GLY A 149 -1.63 7.55 4.15
C GLY A 149 -1.76 6.55 5.29
N VAL A 150 -2.93 6.53 5.93
CA VAL A 150 -3.25 5.56 6.98
C VAL A 150 -4.27 4.53 6.47
N VAL A 151 -5.57 4.74 6.63
CA VAL A 151 -6.61 3.90 6.02
C VAL A 151 -7.26 4.66 4.88
N LEU A 152 -8.02 5.72 5.19
CA LEU A 152 -8.66 6.60 4.21
C LEU A 152 -8.10 8.02 4.24
N THR A 153 -7.31 8.37 5.26
CA THR A 153 -6.74 9.71 5.40
C THR A 153 -5.33 9.80 4.81
N PRO A 154 -5.01 10.93 4.14
CA PRO A 154 -3.68 11.25 3.70
C PRO A 154 -2.83 11.69 4.91
N THR A 155 -1.52 11.53 4.78
CA THR A 155 -0.55 12.20 5.64
C THR A 155 0.20 13.26 4.83
N ALA A 156 0.92 14.14 5.53
CA ALA A 156 1.78 15.12 4.88
C ALA A 156 3.09 14.51 4.35
N TYR A 157 3.39 13.24 4.64
CA TYR A 157 4.59 12.59 4.16
C TYR A 157 4.36 12.02 2.77
N ARG A 158 5.35 12.09 1.86
CA ARG A 158 5.29 11.31 0.61
C ARG A 158 5.78 9.88 0.85
N GLY A 159 6.85 9.68 1.61
CA GLY A 159 7.35 8.34 1.90
C GLY A 159 8.27 8.31 3.11
N ALA A 160 9.11 7.28 3.20
CA ALA A 160 10.14 7.18 4.23
C ALA A 160 11.51 7.67 3.72
N GLY A 161 12.38 8.10 4.63
CA GLY A 161 13.77 8.49 4.31
C GLY A 161 13.85 9.62 3.28
N ARG A 162 14.60 9.43 2.20
CA ARG A 162 14.79 10.43 1.14
C ARG A 162 13.50 10.97 0.50
N TYR A 163 12.40 10.23 0.63
CA TYR A 163 11.09 10.62 0.12
C TYR A 163 10.30 11.52 1.10
N THR A 164 10.86 11.94 2.24
CA THR A 164 10.25 12.97 3.11
C THR A 164 10.64 14.40 2.72
N THR A 165 10.97 14.63 1.45
CA THR A 165 11.39 15.93 0.91
C THR A 165 10.28 16.55 0.04
N PRO A 166 10.25 17.89 -0.12
CA PRO A 166 9.22 18.54 -0.91
C PRO A 166 9.16 17.99 -2.34
N GLY A 167 7.95 17.84 -2.87
CA GLY A 167 7.70 17.30 -4.21
C GLY A 167 6.36 16.58 -4.34
N MET A 168 6.16 15.90 -5.46
CA MET A 168 4.89 15.24 -5.81
C MET A 168 4.86 13.76 -5.40
N GLY A 169 3.71 13.28 -4.94
CA GLY A 169 3.46 11.86 -4.65
C GLY A 169 2.13 11.43 -5.25
N LEU A 170 2.05 10.16 -5.64
CA LEU A 170 0.80 9.53 -6.06
C LEU A 170 0.58 8.26 -5.22
N ASP A 171 -0.50 8.23 -4.46
CA ASP A 171 -0.91 7.06 -3.70
C ASP A 171 -2.14 6.43 -4.35
N ILE A 172 -2.09 5.13 -4.58
CA ILE A 172 -3.22 4.34 -5.05
C ILE A 172 -3.63 3.40 -3.93
N ASN A 173 -4.91 3.38 -3.59
CA ASN A 173 -5.41 2.54 -2.51
C ASN A 173 -6.76 1.94 -2.90
N ALA A 174 -6.90 0.64 -2.65
CA ALA A 174 -8.15 -0.08 -2.76
C ALA A 174 -8.56 -0.53 -1.36
N ALA A 175 -9.72 -0.08 -0.90
CA ALA A 175 -10.32 -0.53 0.35
C ALA A 175 -11.60 -1.32 0.04
N TYR A 176 -11.76 -2.48 0.66
CA TYR A 176 -12.97 -3.28 0.58
C TYR A 176 -13.61 -3.42 1.95
N PHE A 177 -14.79 -2.82 2.10
CA PHE A 177 -15.62 -2.97 3.29
C PHE A 177 -16.46 -4.24 3.12
N ILE A 178 -15.98 -5.34 3.74
CA ILE A 178 -16.52 -6.68 3.52
C ILE A 178 -17.87 -6.88 4.20
N GLY A 179 -18.00 -6.37 5.41
CA GLY A 179 -19.15 -6.64 6.24
C GLY A 179 -19.22 -5.70 7.43
N ARG A 180 -20.36 -5.73 8.07
CA ARG A 180 -20.70 -4.92 9.22
C ARG A 180 -21.18 -5.83 10.34
N LEU A 181 -20.55 -5.70 11.50
CA LEU A 181 -21.05 -6.21 12.76
C LEU A 181 -21.85 -5.10 13.43
N TYR A 182 -23.13 -5.42 13.65
CA TYR A 182 -24.04 -4.57 14.38
C TYR A 182 -23.88 -4.75 15.88
N GLY A 183 -23.84 -3.64 16.62
CA GLY A 183 -23.98 -3.64 18.07
C GLY A 183 -25.05 -2.64 18.51
N LYS A 184 -25.96 -3.08 19.38
CA LYS A 184 -27.18 -2.37 19.82
C LYS A 184 -27.05 -0.83 19.91
N ASN A 185 -27.80 -0.11 19.06
CA ASN A 185 -28.87 0.84 19.41
C ASN A 185 -29.42 1.52 18.15
N ASP A 186 -30.43 2.36 18.29
CA ASP A 186 -31.72 2.06 17.74
C ASP A 186 -32.53 3.31 17.27
N PHE A 187 -33.30 3.20 16.18
CA PHE A 187 -34.46 4.06 15.86
C PHE A 187 -35.84 3.64 16.48
N ALA A 188 -35.88 3.05 17.69
CA ALA A 188 -36.86 2.24 18.49
C ALA A 188 -36.84 0.65 18.53
N ASN A 189 -36.35 -0.09 17.51
CA ASN A 189 -35.35 -1.23 17.58
C ASN A 189 -34.96 -1.73 16.19
N ALA A 190 -35.03 -0.86 15.17
CA ALA A 190 -34.80 -1.17 13.75
C ALA A 190 -35.40 -2.55 13.34
N PRO A 191 -36.69 -2.80 13.60
CA PRO A 191 -37.20 -3.69 14.65
C PRO A 191 -36.69 -5.15 14.64
N ARG A 192 -35.64 -5.36 15.45
CA ARG A 192 -35.18 -6.61 16.12
C ARG A 192 -34.25 -7.57 15.39
N LYS A 193 -33.53 -7.17 14.34
CA LYS A 193 -32.26 -7.86 14.02
C LYS A 193 -31.15 -7.38 14.96
N VAL A 194 -31.15 -7.93 16.17
CA VAL A 194 -30.22 -7.60 17.26
C VAL A 194 -28.92 -8.40 17.10
N ASN A 195 -27.79 -7.71 16.90
CA ASN A 195 -26.43 -8.25 16.78
C ASN A 195 -26.24 -9.27 15.64
N TYR A 196 -26.53 -8.86 14.40
CA TYR A 196 -26.28 -9.68 13.22
C TYR A 196 -25.07 -9.17 12.43
N ILE A 197 -24.44 -10.10 11.71
CA ILE A 197 -23.39 -9.80 10.75
C ILE A 197 -24.06 -9.71 9.40
N ASP A 198 -23.79 -8.62 8.69
CA ASP A 198 -24.30 -8.44 7.33
C ASP A 198 -23.16 -8.11 6.37
N ARG A 199 -23.32 -8.52 5.11
CA ARG A 199 -22.38 -8.18 4.05
C ARG A 199 -22.63 -6.75 3.62
N LEU A 200 -21.56 -5.96 3.55
CA LEU A 200 -21.65 -4.58 3.07
C LEU A 200 -21.25 -4.49 1.59
N GLY A 201 -20.09 -5.05 1.26
CA GLY A 201 -19.67 -5.27 -0.11
C GLY A 201 -19.33 -3.99 -0.88
N VAL A 202 -18.57 -3.09 -0.27
CA VAL A 202 -18.22 -1.80 -0.88
C VAL A 202 -16.74 -1.73 -1.17
N TRP A 203 -16.40 -1.53 -2.45
CA TRP A 203 -15.06 -1.21 -2.91
C TRP A 203 -14.89 0.31 -3.03
N LEU A 204 -13.77 0.80 -2.54
CA LEU A 204 -13.34 2.17 -2.70
C LEU A 204 -11.95 2.17 -3.33
N LEU A 205 -11.88 2.54 -4.61
CA LEU A 205 -10.64 2.65 -5.35
C LEU A 205 -10.23 4.11 -5.43
N THR A 206 -9.20 4.50 -4.67
CA THR A 206 -8.74 5.88 -4.54
C THR A 206 -7.41 6.09 -5.25
N ALA A 207 -7.31 7.17 -6.01
CA ALA A 207 -6.05 7.77 -6.46
C ALA A 207 -5.88 9.13 -5.78
N ASP A 208 -4.78 9.31 -5.06
CA ASP A 208 -4.46 10.49 -4.26
C ASP A 208 -3.15 11.11 -4.78
N GLY A 209 -3.27 12.25 -5.46
CA GLY A 209 -2.15 13.06 -5.90
C GLY A 209 -1.87 14.16 -4.88
N LYS A 210 -0.63 14.25 -4.39
CA LYS A 210 -0.24 15.25 -3.38
C LYS A 210 1.07 15.92 -3.66
N MET A 211 1.20 17.14 -3.15
CA MET A 211 2.44 17.90 -3.12
C MET A 211 2.82 18.19 -1.67
N GLN A 212 4.00 17.70 -1.28
CA GLN A 212 4.61 18.11 -0.02
C GLN A 212 5.26 19.47 -0.19
N ILE A 213 4.71 20.46 0.51
CA ILE A 213 5.12 21.87 0.46
C ILE A 213 6.25 22.09 1.46
N GLN A 214 6.14 21.49 2.64
CA GLN A 214 7.09 21.65 3.73
C GLN A 214 7.51 20.28 4.27
N SER A 215 8.82 20.11 4.50
CA SER A 215 9.35 18.97 5.24
C SER A 215 9.30 19.19 6.74
N GLU A 216 9.11 18.09 7.44
CA GLU A 216 9.22 18.08 8.90
C GLU A 216 10.64 18.46 9.33
N THR A 217 10.73 19.34 10.33
CA THR A 217 11.96 19.61 11.07
C THR A 217 11.73 19.29 12.54
N TRP A 218 12.69 19.55 13.44
CA TRP A 218 12.48 19.33 14.87
C TRP A 218 11.29 20.13 15.41
N LEU A 219 11.12 21.39 14.96
CA LEU A 219 10.05 22.30 15.40
C LEU A 219 8.84 22.31 14.47
N ARG A 220 9.04 22.18 13.15
CA ARG A 220 7.99 22.41 12.16
C ARG A 220 7.38 21.09 11.69
N PRO A 221 6.04 20.99 11.55
CA PRO A 221 5.41 19.83 10.94
C PRO A 221 5.67 19.78 9.43
N ALA A 222 5.59 18.60 8.84
CA ALA A 222 5.44 18.46 7.39
C ALA A 222 4.05 18.98 6.99
N ILE A 223 3.98 19.64 5.83
CA ILE A 223 2.71 20.15 5.29
C ILE A 223 2.58 19.69 3.84
N SER A 224 1.42 19.14 3.50
CA SER A 224 1.06 18.78 2.14
C SER A 224 -0.34 19.28 1.80
N ALA A 225 -0.53 19.53 0.51
CA ALA A 225 -1.84 19.72 -0.09
C ALA A 225 -1.99 18.72 -1.24
N GLY A 226 -3.21 18.25 -1.48
CA GLY A 226 -3.46 17.24 -2.50
C GLY A 226 -4.90 17.17 -2.93
N GLY A 227 -5.15 16.30 -3.91
CA GLY A 227 -6.47 15.96 -4.40
C GLY A 227 -6.63 14.45 -4.50
N GLN A 228 -7.79 13.97 -4.11
CA GLN A 228 -8.15 12.55 -4.19
C GLN A 228 -9.35 12.37 -5.11
N ALA A 229 -9.31 11.33 -5.93
CA ALA A 229 -10.43 10.83 -6.71
C ALA A 229 -10.69 9.36 -6.34
N ALA A 230 -11.94 9.01 -6.10
CA ALA A 230 -12.31 7.69 -5.63
C ALA A 230 -13.51 7.12 -6.39
N ALA A 231 -13.34 5.93 -6.96
CA ALA A 231 -14.44 5.14 -7.49
C ALA A 231 -15.01 4.26 -6.38
N LEU A 232 -16.25 4.56 -6.00
CA LEU A 232 -17.04 3.76 -5.09
C LEU A 232 -17.87 2.76 -5.89
N LEU A 233 -17.59 1.47 -5.71
CA LEU A 233 -18.26 0.38 -6.38
C LEU A 233 -18.95 -0.48 -5.32
N ARG A 234 -20.19 -0.89 -5.58
CA ARG A 234 -20.91 -1.81 -4.72
C ARG A 234 -20.98 -3.17 -5.40
N ASP A 235 -20.64 -4.23 -4.68
CA ASP A 235 -20.85 -5.58 -5.18
C ASP A 235 -22.34 -5.89 -5.32
N SER A 236 -22.66 -6.91 -6.13
CA SER A 236 -24.05 -7.29 -6.35
C SER A 236 -24.68 -7.79 -5.06
N PRO A 237 -25.94 -7.39 -4.76
CA PRO A 237 -26.64 -7.91 -3.60
C PRO A 237 -26.65 -9.42 -3.64
N GLN A 238 -26.42 -10.06 -2.50
CA GLN A 238 -26.48 -11.51 -2.38
C GLN A 238 -27.89 -11.97 -2.81
N PRO A 239 -28.02 -12.99 -3.69
CA PRO A 239 -29.32 -13.52 -4.03
C PRO A 239 -30.01 -13.97 -2.74
N GLN A 240 -31.17 -13.40 -2.45
CA GLN A 240 -31.94 -13.76 -1.27
C GLN A 240 -32.40 -15.20 -1.44
N LEU A 241 -32.01 -16.07 -0.50
CA LEU A 241 -32.57 -17.41 -0.37
C LEU A 241 -34.03 -17.25 0.04
N GLN A 242 -34.93 -17.21 -0.96
CA GLN A 242 -36.37 -17.43 -0.92
C GLN A 242 -37.10 -17.08 0.40
N ASP A 243 -37.81 -15.94 0.43
CA ASP A 243 -38.91 -15.76 1.39
C ASP A 243 -40.12 -15.02 0.75
N PRO A 244 -41.29 -15.68 0.63
CA PRO A 244 -42.47 -15.13 -0.05
C PRO A 244 -43.33 -14.18 0.80
N ASN A 245 -43.02 -13.92 2.08
CA ASN A 245 -43.81 -12.98 2.91
C ASN A 245 -42.94 -12.04 3.75
N THR A 246 -42.78 -10.80 3.26
CA THR A 246 -42.36 -9.56 3.95
C THR A 246 -40.95 -9.48 4.56
N THR A 247 -40.21 -8.44 4.16
CA THR A 247 -39.74 -7.31 5.01
C THR A 247 -38.96 -6.36 4.12
N LEU A 248 -38.90 -5.07 4.47
CA LEU A 248 -38.37 -3.98 3.66
C LEU A 248 -36.94 -4.29 3.14
N THR A 249 -36.85 -4.93 1.99
CA THR A 249 -35.59 -5.10 1.26
C THR A 249 -35.23 -3.72 0.78
N VAL A 250 -34.38 -3.01 1.53
CA VAL A 250 -33.65 -1.87 0.99
C VAL A 250 -32.79 -2.46 -0.13
N LYS A 251 -33.37 -2.51 -1.34
CA LYS A 251 -32.64 -2.82 -2.55
C LYS A 251 -31.54 -1.77 -2.59
N ALA A 252 -30.33 -2.19 -2.23
CA ALA A 252 -29.14 -1.40 -2.44
C ALA A 252 -29.18 -0.95 -3.90
N SER A 253 -29.39 0.36 -4.09
CA SER A 253 -29.63 1.00 -5.39
C SER A 253 -28.85 0.29 -6.49
N ASP A 254 -29.60 -0.33 -7.41
CA ASP A 254 -29.06 -1.09 -8.53
C ASP A 254 -28.05 -0.20 -9.28
N LYS A 255 -26.76 -0.53 -9.14
CA LYS A 255 -25.63 0.03 -9.91
C LYS A 255 -25.45 1.56 -9.86
N SER A 256 -25.11 2.15 -8.72
CA SER A 256 -24.45 3.47 -8.75
C SER A 256 -22.99 3.39 -8.35
N THR A 257 -22.13 3.15 -9.34
CA THR A 257 -20.74 3.58 -9.25
C THR A 257 -20.75 5.08 -8.98
N LYS A 258 -20.16 5.51 -7.87
CA LYS A 258 -20.02 6.94 -7.57
C LYS A 258 -18.56 7.33 -7.68
N ILE A 259 -18.31 8.49 -8.28
CA ILE A 259 -17.00 9.11 -8.25
C ILE A 259 -17.03 10.18 -7.16
N LEU A 260 -16.15 10.03 -6.17
CA LEU A 260 -15.97 10.98 -5.09
C LEU A 260 -14.66 11.73 -5.34
N THR A 261 -14.64 13.03 -5.10
CA THR A 261 -13.47 13.87 -5.35
C THR A 261 -13.33 14.92 -4.26
N ASP A 262 -12.12 15.05 -3.70
CA ASP A 262 -11.81 16.12 -2.75
C ASP A 262 -10.46 16.78 -3.03
N GLY A 263 -10.32 18.03 -2.59
CA GLY A 263 -9.03 18.63 -2.26
C GLY A 263 -8.80 18.60 -0.74
N TYR A 264 -7.55 18.57 -0.30
CA TYR A 264 -7.23 18.58 1.12
C TYR A 264 -5.93 19.31 1.45
N ILE A 265 -5.81 19.68 2.72
CA ILE A 265 -4.56 20.11 3.35
C ILE A 265 -4.32 19.27 4.61
N VAL A 266 -3.07 18.91 4.86
CA VAL A 266 -2.69 18.08 6.00
C VAL A 266 -1.34 18.52 6.57
N ALA A 267 -1.26 18.54 7.90
CA ALA A 267 -0.02 18.70 8.64
C ALA A 267 0.30 17.39 9.36
N SER A 268 1.55 16.92 9.28
CA SER A 268 2.01 15.73 10.00
C SER A 268 3.28 16.00 10.79
N LYS A 269 3.39 15.37 11.96
CA LYS A 269 4.56 15.48 12.84
C LYS A 269 4.87 14.12 13.49
N LYS A 270 6.15 13.81 13.62
CA LYS A 270 6.64 12.66 14.35
C LYS A 270 6.89 13.03 15.81
N PHE A 271 6.26 12.30 16.72
CA PHE A 271 6.45 12.36 18.17
C PHE A 271 6.97 11.00 18.65
N GLY A 272 8.29 10.88 18.73
CA GLY A 272 8.96 9.61 19.06
C GLY A 272 8.59 8.50 18.06
N PRO A 273 7.98 7.38 18.51
CA PRO A 273 7.55 6.28 17.63
C PRO A 273 6.23 6.54 16.89
N ALA A 274 5.48 7.56 17.30
CA ALA A 274 4.19 7.92 16.70
C ALA A 274 4.36 9.03 15.65
N ARG A 275 3.52 8.99 14.63
CA ARG A 275 3.33 10.07 13.64
C ARG A 275 1.89 10.49 13.67
N THR A 276 1.65 11.76 13.92
CA THR A 276 0.30 12.33 14.00
C THR A 276 0.04 13.17 12.78
N SER A 277 -1.17 13.09 12.22
CA SER A 277 -1.61 13.95 11.13
C SER A 277 -2.93 14.63 11.52
N LEU A 278 -3.09 15.88 11.10
CA LEU A 278 -4.31 16.66 11.22
C LEU A 278 -4.56 17.36 9.90
N GLY A 279 -5.79 17.30 9.40
CA GLY A 279 -6.13 17.92 8.13
C GLY A 279 -7.61 18.15 7.92
N LEU A 280 -7.90 18.72 6.75
CA LEU A 280 -9.24 19.05 6.30
C LEU A 280 -9.37 18.65 4.83
N MET A 281 -10.43 17.90 4.51
CA MET A 281 -10.84 17.61 3.14
C MET A 281 -12.07 18.45 2.77
N GLN A 282 -12.11 18.89 1.52
CA GLN A 282 -13.22 19.61 0.92
C GLN A 282 -13.61 18.94 -0.40
N GLY A 283 -14.85 18.46 -0.52
CA GLY A 283 -15.34 17.79 -1.73
C GLY A 283 -16.55 16.88 -1.51
N THR A 284 -16.56 15.69 -2.11
CA THR A 284 -17.68 14.73 -2.07
C THR A 284 -17.33 13.40 -1.41
N MET A 285 -16.11 13.17 -0.90
CA MET A 285 -15.78 11.94 -0.14
C MET A 285 -16.67 11.76 1.08
N GLY A 286 -17.24 12.85 1.59
CA GLY A 286 -18.21 12.78 2.66
C GLY A 286 -19.46 11.94 2.35
N ASP A 287 -19.75 11.68 1.08
CA ASP A 287 -20.86 10.84 0.64
C ASP A 287 -20.56 9.33 0.81
N LEU A 288 -19.31 8.96 1.12
CA LEU A 288 -18.89 7.59 1.43
C LEU A 288 -19.72 7.00 2.56
N VAL A 289 -19.94 7.73 3.66
CA VAL A 289 -20.60 7.18 4.85
C VAL A 289 -22.04 6.74 4.61
N ALA A 290 -22.75 7.38 3.69
CA ALA A 290 -24.09 6.98 3.28
C ALA A 290 -24.12 5.59 2.64
N SER A 291 -22.97 5.14 2.12
CA SER A 291 -22.81 3.83 1.48
C SER A 291 -22.29 2.77 2.44
N LEU A 292 -21.83 3.16 3.64
CA LEU A 292 -21.30 2.25 4.66
C LEU A 292 -22.38 1.78 5.65
N SER A 293 -23.47 2.53 5.80
CA SER A 293 -24.56 2.21 6.73
C SER A 293 -25.92 2.33 6.06
N GLU A 294 -26.82 1.38 6.35
CA GLU A 294 -28.21 1.45 5.89
C GLU A 294 -29.00 2.55 6.62
N PHE A 295 -28.57 2.90 7.83
CA PHE A 295 -29.22 3.90 8.67
C PHE A 295 -28.92 5.33 8.24
N LEU A 296 -27.95 5.49 7.33
CA LEU A 296 -27.58 6.74 6.67
C LEU A 296 -28.20 6.87 5.27
N THR A 297 -29.10 5.95 4.87
CA THR A 297 -29.85 6.05 3.62
C THR A 297 -30.99 7.08 3.71
N PRO A 298 -31.41 7.70 2.60
CA PRO A 298 -32.55 8.62 2.59
C PRO A 298 -33.83 7.98 3.14
N GLU A 299 -34.06 6.70 2.85
CA GLU A 299 -35.21 5.93 3.33
C GLU A 299 -35.16 5.80 4.85
N ALA A 300 -34.01 5.41 5.41
CA ALA A 300 -33.85 5.32 6.86
C ALA A 300 -34.00 6.70 7.55
N LEU A 301 -33.43 7.76 6.97
CA LEU A 301 -33.61 9.11 7.52
C LEU A 301 -35.08 9.54 7.55
N ARG A 302 -35.84 9.20 6.50
CA ARG A 302 -37.27 9.50 6.41
C ARG A 302 -38.07 8.73 7.45
N PHE A 303 -37.92 7.41 7.50
CA PHE A 303 -38.79 6.54 8.30
C PHE A 303 -38.40 6.50 9.78
N TYR A 304 -37.11 6.60 10.05
CA TYR A 304 -36.58 6.29 11.36
C TYR A 304 -36.02 7.51 12.10
N ALA A 305 -35.44 8.47 11.38
CA ALA A 305 -34.88 9.68 11.99
C ALA A 305 -35.85 10.87 11.98
N GLY A 306 -37.04 10.74 11.40
CA GLY A 306 -38.01 11.84 11.25
C GLY A 306 -37.48 13.00 10.40
N LYS A 307 -36.55 12.73 9.48
CA LYS A 307 -35.85 13.73 8.65
C LYS A 307 -36.17 13.50 7.16
N PRO A 308 -37.41 13.73 6.71
CA PRO A 308 -37.78 13.54 5.31
C PRO A 308 -36.97 14.46 4.39
N ASN A 309 -36.68 14.00 3.17
CA ASN A 309 -35.95 14.72 2.11
C ASN A 309 -34.48 15.07 2.44
N GLN A 310 -33.93 14.60 3.56
CA GLN A 310 -32.52 14.76 3.85
C GLN A 310 -31.67 13.65 3.22
N ARG A 311 -30.43 13.98 2.85
CA ARG A 311 -29.43 13.02 2.36
C ARG A 311 -28.17 13.16 3.18
N VAL A 312 -27.51 12.05 3.48
CA VAL A 312 -26.19 12.06 4.13
C VAL A 312 -25.14 12.42 3.10
N THR A 313 -24.83 13.71 3.05
CA THR A 313 -23.72 14.26 2.27
C THR A 313 -22.88 15.15 3.16
N SER A 314 -21.57 15.21 2.93
CA SER A 314 -20.68 16.12 3.63
C SER A 314 -19.69 16.72 2.66
N ARG A 315 -19.61 18.06 2.66
CA ARG A 315 -18.64 18.78 1.84
C ARG A 315 -17.30 19.01 2.52
N THR A 316 -17.27 18.86 3.84
CA THR A 316 -16.11 19.24 4.65
C THR A 316 -15.86 18.16 5.69
N VAL A 317 -14.70 17.54 5.62
CA VAL A 317 -14.33 16.42 6.48
C VAL A 317 -13.02 16.75 7.19
N PRO A 318 -13.05 17.31 8.41
CA PRO A 318 -11.86 17.35 9.25
C PRO A 318 -11.48 15.93 9.65
N PHE A 319 -10.18 15.67 9.66
CA PHE A 319 -9.64 14.37 9.99
C PHE A 319 -8.36 14.47 10.80
N ALA A 320 -8.11 13.42 11.58
CA ALA A 320 -6.88 13.26 12.32
C ALA A 320 -6.44 11.80 12.29
N SER A 321 -5.14 11.54 12.35
CA SER A 321 -4.64 10.18 12.45
C SER A 321 -3.39 10.08 13.30
N VAL A 322 -3.17 8.92 13.89
CA VAL A 322 -1.97 8.55 14.64
C VAL A 322 -1.49 7.23 14.07
N LEU A 323 -0.30 7.22 13.50
CA LEU A 323 0.41 6.05 12.98
C LEU A 323 1.56 5.71 13.91
N PHE A 324 1.50 4.54 14.53
CA PHE A 324 2.53 3.98 15.39
C PHE A 324 3.19 2.80 14.67
N LEU A 325 4.52 2.85 14.54
CA LEU A 325 5.31 1.81 13.88
C LEU A 325 6.21 1.11 14.92
N PRO A 326 5.70 0.15 15.71
CA PRO A 326 6.53 -0.62 16.64
C PRO A 326 7.60 -1.42 15.89
N ARG A 327 7.28 -1.84 14.67
CA ARG A 327 8.21 -2.37 13.67
C ARG A 327 7.88 -1.76 12.31
N PRO A 328 8.86 -1.59 11.39
CA PRO A 328 8.60 -1.06 10.05
C PRO A 328 7.54 -1.83 9.26
N GLU A 329 7.39 -3.12 9.55
CA GLU A 329 6.46 -4.04 8.89
C GLU A 329 5.12 -4.16 9.61
N TYR A 330 4.92 -3.53 10.78
CA TYR A 330 3.69 -3.72 11.56
C TYR A 330 3.06 -2.36 11.89
N PRO A 331 2.40 -1.71 10.92
CA PRO A 331 1.76 -0.44 11.17
C PRO A 331 0.52 -0.61 12.03
N LEU A 332 0.50 0.08 13.17
CA LEU A 332 -0.69 0.28 13.99
C LEU A 332 -1.16 1.71 13.81
N ALA A 333 -2.44 1.93 13.60
CA ALA A 333 -2.93 3.29 13.47
C ALA A 333 -4.37 3.47 13.91
N VAL A 334 -4.68 4.70 14.28
CA VAL A 334 -6.04 5.18 14.49
C VAL A 334 -6.25 6.38 13.61
N GLU A 335 -7.36 6.42 12.91
CA GLU A 335 -7.76 7.51 12.04
C GLU A 335 -9.20 7.91 12.39
N VAL A 336 -9.47 9.21 12.46
CA VAL A 336 -10.77 9.77 12.78
C VAL A 336 -11.16 10.72 11.66
N MET A 337 -12.35 10.55 11.12
CA MET A 337 -12.96 11.43 10.13
C MET A 337 -14.32 11.90 10.63
N LYS A 338 -14.56 13.20 10.55
CA LYS A 338 -15.83 13.81 10.96
C LYS A 338 -16.55 14.37 9.74
N PHE A 339 -17.77 13.93 9.48
CA PHE A 339 -18.55 14.36 8.32
C PHE A 339 -19.45 15.55 8.70
N ASN A 340 -18.96 16.77 8.49
CA ASN A 340 -19.68 17.99 8.90
C ASN A 340 -20.83 18.30 7.95
N GLY A 341 -21.92 18.84 8.50
CA GLY A 341 -23.13 19.20 7.75
C GLY A 341 -24.04 18.02 7.38
N SER A 342 -23.60 16.78 7.58
CA SER A 342 -24.44 15.61 7.34
C SER A 342 -25.52 15.42 8.42
N PRO A 343 -26.75 15.02 8.03
CA PRO A 343 -27.74 14.48 8.95
C PRO A 343 -27.14 13.38 9.84
N LEU A 344 -27.55 13.37 11.11
CA LEU A 344 -27.09 12.43 12.14
C LEU A 344 -25.60 12.55 12.52
N ASN A 345 -24.90 13.58 12.03
CA ASN A 345 -23.57 13.95 12.47
C ASN A 345 -22.56 12.78 12.54
N PRO A 346 -22.32 12.03 11.45
CA PRO A 346 -21.51 10.83 11.49
C PRO A 346 -20.02 11.09 11.78
N TRP A 347 -19.38 10.09 12.37
CA TRP A 347 -17.95 9.97 12.65
C TRP A 347 -17.49 8.59 12.22
N LEU A 348 -16.38 8.51 11.51
CA LEU A 348 -15.74 7.25 11.15
C LEU A 348 -14.38 7.17 11.85
N VAL A 349 -14.16 6.08 12.57
CA VAL A 349 -12.90 5.80 13.26
C VAL A 349 -12.31 4.52 12.68
N ASN A 350 -11.23 4.61 11.94
CA ASN A 350 -10.54 3.46 11.36
C ASN A 350 -9.38 3.03 12.27
N PHE A 351 -9.31 1.73 12.55
CA PHE A 351 -8.26 1.08 13.30
C PHE A 351 -7.45 0.21 12.36
N LYS A 352 -6.21 0.60 12.13
CA LYS A 352 -5.23 -0.21 11.42
C LYS A 352 -4.58 -1.15 12.42
N ILE A 353 -4.90 -2.45 12.32
CA ILE A 353 -4.49 -3.47 13.31
C ILE A 353 -3.24 -4.22 12.83
N GLY A 354 -2.71 -3.88 11.66
CA GLY A 354 -1.51 -4.47 11.07
C GLY A 354 -1.83 -5.77 10.33
N TYR A 355 -0.89 -6.71 10.33
CA TYR A 355 -1.04 -7.99 9.63
C TYR A 355 -1.66 -9.05 10.56
N PHE A 356 -2.95 -8.94 10.86
CA PHE A 356 -3.66 -10.05 11.51
C PHE A 356 -3.88 -11.18 10.49
N LEU A 357 -3.41 -12.40 10.80
CA LEU A 357 -3.47 -13.56 9.88
C LEU A 357 -2.78 -13.36 8.51
N LYS A 358 -1.75 -12.49 8.43
CA LYS A 358 -1.07 -12.08 7.17
C LYS A 358 -1.97 -11.34 6.17
N LEU A 359 -3.17 -10.94 6.58
CA LEU A 359 -4.07 -10.12 5.77
C LEU A 359 -4.01 -8.69 6.30
N ASN A 360 -4.14 -7.71 5.38
CA ASN A 360 -4.33 -6.29 5.74
C ASN A 360 -5.77 -6.08 6.19
N PHE A 361 -6.15 -6.70 7.30
CA PHE A 361 -7.48 -6.60 7.88
C PHE A 361 -7.49 -5.50 8.95
N ASP A 362 -8.32 -4.50 8.71
CA ASP A 362 -8.54 -3.34 9.54
C ASP A 362 -10.01 -3.30 9.99
N VAL A 363 -10.30 -2.55 11.05
CA VAL A 363 -11.65 -2.41 11.60
C VAL A 363 -12.04 -0.93 11.56
N ALA A 364 -13.25 -0.62 11.12
CA ALA A 364 -13.79 0.73 11.20
C ALA A 364 -14.96 0.79 12.16
N PHE A 365 -15.10 1.89 12.89
CA PHE A 365 -16.23 2.18 13.76
C PHE A 365 -16.93 3.44 13.25
N LEU A 366 -18.13 3.26 12.71
CA LEU A 366 -18.97 4.33 12.20
C LEU A 366 -20.01 4.69 13.24
N LYS A 367 -19.89 5.86 13.86
CA LYS A 367 -20.85 6.39 14.84
C LYS A 367 -21.73 7.46 14.20
N TYR A 368 -23.02 7.46 14.50
CA TYR A 368 -23.94 8.54 14.13
C TYR A 368 -24.98 8.73 15.24
N GLN A 369 -25.76 9.82 15.21
CA GLN A 369 -26.88 10.02 16.12
C GLN A 369 -27.90 8.90 15.90
N GLY A 370 -28.18 8.12 16.93
CA GLY A 370 -29.09 6.97 16.85
C GLY A 370 -28.42 5.60 16.73
N GLY A 371 -27.10 5.49 16.48
CA GLY A 371 -26.49 4.17 16.38
C GLY A 371 -24.99 4.14 16.11
N TYR A 372 -24.47 2.95 15.84
CA TYR A 372 -23.13 2.71 15.33
C TYR A 372 -23.03 1.40 14.53
N ASP A 373 -22.07 1.34 13.63
CA ASP A 373 -21.68 0.13 12.90
C ASP A 373 -20.18 -0.16 13.11
N VAL A 374 -19.82 -1.43 13.29
CA VAL A 374 -18.43 -1.89 13.23
C VAL A 374 -18.22 -2.56 11.88
N LEU A 375 -17.29 -2.08 11.07
CA LEU A 375 -17.05 -2.55 9.71
C LEU A 375 -15.72 -3.31 9.65
N GLY A 376 -15.70 -4.43 8.92
CA GLY A 376 -14.45 -5.07 8.52
C GLY A 376 -13.93 -4.45 7.23
N VAL A 377 -12.63 -4.16 7.17
CA VAL A 377 -11.99 -3.49 6.03
C VAL A 377 -10.76 -4.27 5.58
N LEU A 378 -10.66 -4.56 4.28
CA LEU A 378 -9.43 -5.04 3.65
C LEU A 378 -8.77 -3.91 2.88
N GLN A 379 -7.48 -3.70 3.08
CA GLN A 379 -6.76 -2.60 2.45
C GLN A 379 -5.60 -3.07 1.56
N PHE A 380 -5.54 -2.53 0.35
CA PHE A 380 -4.46 -2.75 -0.61
C PHE A 380 -3.92 -1.39 -1.04
N ARG A 381 -2.74 -1.01 -0.54
CA ARG A 381 -2.12 0.28 -0.87
C ARG A 381 -0.85 0.08 -1.70
N TYR A 382 -0.71 0.93 -2.71
CA TYR A 382 0.47 1.06 -3.54
C TYR A 382 0.84 2.54 -3.67
N ASN A 383 2.12 2.87 -3.48
CA ASN A 383 2.59 4.24 -3.57
C ASN A 383 3.57 4.37 -4.73
N HIS A 384 3.38 5.41 -5.53
CA HIS A 384 4.29 5.78 -6.61
C HIS A 384 4.92 7.15 -6.34
N PHE A 385 6.24 7.19 -6.43
CA PHE A 385 7.03 8.41 -6.29
C PHE A 385 7.71 8.70 -7.63
N PRO A 386 7.27 9.73 -8.37
CA PRO A 386 7.97 10.15 -9.57
C PRO A 386 9.44 10.41 -9.22
N GLN A 387 10.34 9.86 -10.05
CA GLN A 387 11.75 10.21 -9.97
C GLN A 387 11.90 11.70 -10.33
N ARG A 388 12.78 12.39 -9.61
CA ARG A 388 13.10 13.80 -9.93
C ARG A 388 13.84 13.89 -11.24
#